data_AF-A0A958QAU4-F1
#
_entry.id   AF-A0A958QAU4-F1
#
_cell.length_a   1.000
_cell.length_b   1.000
_cell.length_c   1.000
_cell.angle_alpha   90.00
_cell.angle_beta   90.00
_cell.angle_gamma   90.00
#
_symmetry.space_group_name_H-M   'P 1'
#
loop_
_entity.id
_entity.type
_entity.pdbx_description
1 polymer ?
#
loop_
_entity_poly.entity_id
_entity_poly.type
_entity_poly.pdbx_seq_one_letter_code
_entity_poly.pdbx_strand_id
1 'polypeptide(L)'
;MKTFLVKIPQDNSKTAAAFEELLKQLHETVIGERIAFEILATGQNIAFCFSGSASVCEVVAGQIYGMLPDADVLEVADPIGSLGKDLDGASFEIVLRRSDLYPIKRYQEFQGDSLSGLLSVLSKCSPAETVLMQLVLQTARDSASHHFRLNIWKKIDRFFQFFRAKYWFKKGVASTFRDVIDQKVKDRLCRANLRVIALSEDPDISPRSR
;
A
#
# COMPACT_ATOMS: atom_id res chain seq x y z
N MET A 1 14.09 -8.16 11.21
CA MET A 1 12.80 -7.59 10.80
C MET A 1 11.76 -8.16 11.73
N LYS A 2 10.85 -7.35 12.26
CA LYS A 2 9.75 -7.82 13.11
C LYS A 2 8.44 -7.64 12.36
N THR A 3 7.48 -8.52 12.64
CA THR A 3 6.14 -8.48 12.08
C THR A 3 5.13 -8.45 13.21
N PHE A 4 4.12 -7.61 13.06
CA PHE A 4 3.07 -7.43 14.05
C PHE A 4 1.71 -7.63 13.39
N LEU A 5 0.85 -8.40 14.06
CA LEU A 5 -0.55 -8.57 13.73
C LEU A 5 -1.38 -7.49 14.44
N VAL A 6 -2.29 -6.85 13.72
CA VAL A 6 -3.22 -5.86 14.28
C VAL A 6 -4.62 -6.45 14.32
N LYS A 7 -5.15 -6.64 15.53
CA LYS A 7 -6.55 -7.00 15.76
C LYS A 7 -7.34 -5.75 16.11
N ILE A 8 -8.32 -5.43 15.27
CA ILE A 8 -9.19 -4.28 15.46
C ILE A 8 -10.54 -4.80 15.99
N PRO A 9 -11.12 -4.18 17.03
CA PRO A 9 -12.45 -4.55 17.52
C PRO A 9 -13.51 -4.34 16.43
N GLN A 10 -14.58 -5.14 16.46
CA GLN A 10 -15.65 -5.06 15.46
C GLN A 10 -16.43 -3.73 15.53
N ASP A 11 -16.54 -3.14 16.72
CA ASP A 11 -17.11 -1.82 16.93
C ASP A 11 -16.03 -0.74 16.73
N ASN A 12 -15.63 -0.53 15.48
CA ASN A 12 -14.65 0.49 15.12
C ASN A 12 -15.29 1.62 14.30
N SER A 13 -15.29 2.82 14.87
CA SER A 13 -15.77 4.05 14.23
C SER A 13 -14.70 4.81 13.43
N LYS A 14 -13.44 4.35 13.44
CA LYS A 14 -12.35 5.02 12.73
C LYS A 14 -12.48 4.81 11.23
N THR A 15 -12.30 5.90 10.49
CA THR A 15 -12.45 5.94 9.04
C THR A 15 -11.09 5.88 8.34
N ALA A 16 -11.10 5.69 7.02
CA ALA A 16 -9.88 5.80 6.19
C ALA A 16 -9.14 7.14 6.38
N ALA A 17 -9.83 8.21 6.76
CA ALA A 17 -9.20 9.50 7.08
C ALA A 17 -8.31 9.45 8.32
N ALA A 18 -8.70 8.69 9.34
CA ALA A 18 -7.89 8.51 10.54
C ALA A 18 -6.60 7.75 10.21
N PHE A 19 -6.70 6.72 9.36
CA PHE A 19 -5.52 5.99 8.88
C PHE A 19 -4.62 6.85 7.98
N GLU A 20 -5.19 7.73 7.14
CA GLU A 20 -4.41 8.71 6.37
C GLU A 20 -3.59 9.62 7.30
N GLU A 21 -4.17 10.07 8.41
CA GLU A 21 -3.46 10.89 9.41
C GLU A 21 -2.33 10.12 10.09
N LEU A 22 -2.54 8.84 10.42
CA LEU A 22 -1.48 7.96 10.92
C LEU A 22 -0.31 7.87 9.92
N LEU A 23 -0.59 7.70 8.63
CA LEU A 23 0.46 7.65 7.60
C LEU A 23 1.22 8.98 7.48
N LYS A 24 0.55 10.13 7.65
CA LYS A 24 1.20 11.45 7.69
C LYS A 24 2.12 11.59 8.91
N GLN A 25 1.68 11.14 10.07
CA GLN A 25 2.49 11.17 11.29
C GLN A 25 3.70 10.23 11.20
N LEU A 26 3.53 9.03 10.62
CA LEU A 26 4.65 8.14 10.31
C LEU A 26 5.66 8.81 9.38
N HIS A 27 5.20 9.52 8.35
CA HIS A 27 6.09 10.21 7.42
C HIS A 27 7.07 11.15 8.12
N GLU A 28 6.59 11.91 9.10
CA GLU A 28 7.41 12.85 9.88
C GLU A 28 8.31 12.15 10.90
N THR A 29 7.90 10.99 11.42
CA THR A 29 8.59 10.32 12.54
C THR A 29 9.68 9.36 12.06
N VAL A 30 9.45 8.63 10.96
CA VAL A 30 10.34 7.56 10.48
C VAL A 30 10.93 7.88 9.11
N ILE A 31 11.60 9.02 8.98
CA ILE A 31 12.13 9.55 7.70
C ILE A 31 13.20 8.63 7.11
N GLY A 32 13.02 8.21 5.85
CA GLY A 32 13.95 7.36 5.11
C GLY A 32 13.81 5.87 5.41
N GLU A 33 13.07 5.51 6.46
CA GLU A 33 12.83 4.14 6.87
C GLU A 33 11.77 3.45 6.00
N ARG A 34 11.79 2.13 6.03
CA ARG A 34 10.83 1.29 5.31
C ARG A 34 9.88 0.62 6.28
N ILE A 35 8.60 0.63 5.91
CA ILE A 35 7.55 -0.13 6.57
C ILE A 35 6.72 -0.85 5.54
N ALA A 36 6.39 -2.10 5.81
CA ALA A 36 5.43 -2.86 5.03
C ALA A 36 4.10 -2.91 5.78
N PHE A 37 3.00 -2.58 5.08
CA PHE A 37 1.64 -2.88 5.51
C PHE A 37 1.14 -4.08 4.72
N GLU A 38 0.53 -5.04 5.40
CA GLU A 38 0.28 -6.37 4.86
C GLU A 38 -1.17 -6.80 5.08
N ILE A 39 -1.74 -7.42 4.06
CA ILE A 39 -3.00 -8.16 4.14
C ILE A 39 -2.64 -9.62 3.91
N LEU A 40 -2.80 -10.45 4.93
CA LEU A 40 -2.60 -11.89 4.88
C LEU A 40 -3.96 -12.58 4.82
N ALA A 41 -4.14 -13.46 3.84
CA ALA A 41 -5.33 -14.27 3.68
C ALA A 41 -4.95 -15.76 3.70
N THR A 42 -5.41 -16.48 4.73
CA THR A 42 -5.15 -17.91 4.91
C THR A 42 -6.39 -18.57 5.50
N GLY A 43 -6.90 -19.63 4.87
CA GLY A 43 -8.04 -20.40 5.37
C GLY A 43 -9.25 -19.56 5.75
N GLN A 44 -9.73 -18.74 4.81
CA GLN A 44 -10.86 -17.81 4.94
C GLN A 44 -10.69 -16.69 6.00
N ASN A 45 -9.55 -16.64 6.69
CA ASN A 45 -9.23 -15.56 7.62
C ASN A 45 -8.40 -14.49 6.90
N ILE A 46 -8.74 -13.24 7.16
CA ILE A 46 -7.97 -12.07 6.70
C ILE A 46 -7.38 -11.38 7.91
N ALA A 47 -6.07 -11.21 7.90
CA ALA A 47 -5.28 -10.55 8.93
C ALA A 47 -4.59 -9.32 8.36
N PHE A 48 -4.51 -8.26 9.17
CA PHE A 48 -3.75 -7.06 8.85
C PHE A 48 -2.46 -7.05 9.66
N CYS A 49 -1.33 -6.95 8.98
CA CYS A 49 -0.02 -6.96 9.60
C CYS A 49 0.79 -5.73 9.20
N PHE A 50 1.83 -5.44 9.96
CA PHE A 50 2.90 -4.55 9.52
C PHE A 50 4.27 -5.10 9.89
N SER A 51 5.25 -4.84 9.02
CA SER A 51 6.61 -5.38 9.17
C SER A 51 7.66 -4.30 8.94
N GLY A 52 8.76 -4.35 9.70
CA GLY A 52 9.81 -3.32 9.64
C GLY A 52 11.01 -3.59 10.55
N SER A 53 11.85 -2.56 10.73
CA SER A 53 12.86 -2.57 11.80
C SER A 53 12.17 -2.46 13.16
N ALA A 54 12.80 -2.97 14.22
CA ALA A 54 12.18 -3.01 15.55
C ALA A 54 11.72 -1.61 16.00
N SER A 55 12.58 -0.60 15.86
CA SER A 55 12.27 0.78 16.22
C SER A 55 11.12 1.38 15.39
N VAL A 56 11.03 1.07 14.10
CA VAL A 56 9.92 1.53 13.25
C VAL A 56 8.62 0.88 13.67
N CYS A 57 8.63 -0.43 13.93
CA CYS A 57 7.45 -1.15 14.38
C CYS A 57 6.94 -0.65 15.74
N GLU A 58 7.83 -0.30 16.67
CA GLU A 58 7.46 0.30 17.97
C GLU A 58 6.74 1.64 17.78
N VAL A 59 7.24 2.50 16.89
CA VAL A 59 6.58 3.77 16.55
C VAL A 59 5.18 3.53 15.97
N VAL A 60 5.06 2.56 15.06
CA VAL A 60 3.79 2.26 14.39
C VAL A 60 2.78 1.69 15.37
N ALA A 61 3.19 0.75 16.22
CA ALA A 61 2.35 0.23 17.30
C ALA A 61 1.87 1.36 18.20
N GLY A 62 2.78 2.25 18.64
CA GLY A 62 2.43 3.41 19.45
C GLY A 62 1.42 4.35 18.79
N GLN A 63 1.56 4.61 17.50
CA GLN A 63 0.58 5.42 16.75
C GLN A 63 -0.76 4.71 16.56
N ILE A 64 -0.77 3.40 16.32
CA ILE A 64 -1.98 2.60 16.28
C ILE A 64 -2.70 2.68 17.62
N TYR A 65 -2.01 2.48 18.74
CA TYR A 65 -2.61 2.61 20.08
C TYR A 65 -3.11 4.03 20.37
N GLY A 66 -2.42 5.06 19.90
CA GLY A 66 -2.88 6.44 20.03
C GLY A 66 -4.18 6.73 19.25
N MET A 67 -4.36 6.08 18.09
CA MET A 67 -5.56 6.24 17.26
C MET A 67 -6.71 5.30 17.67
N LEU A 68 -6.36 4.07 18.04
CA LEU A 68 -7.23 2.93 18.37
C LEU A 68 -6.72 2.29 19.67
N PRO A 69 -7.13 2.81 20.85
CA PRO A 69 -6.67 2.30 22.14
C PRO A 69 -7.08 0.83 22.39
N ASP A 70 -8.21 0.41 21.83
CA ASP A 70 -8.76 -0.93 21.98
C ASP A 70 -8.20 -1.94 20.94
N ALA A 71 -7.29 -1.51 20.06
CA ALA A 71 -6.62 -2.43 19.15
C ALA A 71 -5.62 -3.30 19.91
N ASP A 72 -5.49 -4.57 19.51
CA ASP A 72 -4.49 -5.48 20.05
C ASP A 72 -3.40 -5.71 19.01
N VAL A 73 -2.17 -5.27 19.31
CA VAL A 73 -1.01 -5.32 18.40
C VAL A 73 -0.02 -6.35 18.93
N LEU A 74 0.07 -7.48 18.25
CA LEU A 74 0.82 -8.66 18.72
C LEU A 74 2.03 -8.91 17.82
N GLU A 75 3.23 -9.07 18.40
CA GLU A 75 4.39 -9.56 17.64
C GLU A 75 4.13 -11.01 17.22
N VAL A 76 4.28 -11.30 15.93
CA VAL A 76 4.07 -12.63 15.35
C VAL A 76 5.31 -13.05 14.56
N ALA A 77 5.44 -14.36 14.35
CA ALA A 77 6.43 -14.87 13.41
C ALA A 77 6.12 -14.34 12.00
N ASP A 78 7.17 -14.19 11.18
CA ASP A 78 7.01 -13.81 9.78
C ASP A 78 6.09 -14.83 9.08
N PRO A 79 4.93 -14.40 8.56
CA PRO A 79 3.93 -15.30 7.99
C PRO A 79 4.44 -16.02 6.74
N ILE A 80 5.46 -15.50 6.06
CA ILE A 80 6.13 -16.20 4.95
C ILE A 80 7.24 -17.10 5.50
N GLY A 81 8.01 -16.60 6.47
CA GLY A 81 9.16 -17.32 7.02
C GLY A 81 8.79 -18.63 7.73
N SER A 82 7.56 -18.76 8.21
CA SER A 82 7.03 -19.99 8.80
C SER A 82 6.59 -21.05 7.79
N LEU A 83 6.52 -20.71 6.50
CA LEU A 83 6.01 -21.60 5.46
C LEU A 83 7.11 -22.57 4.99
N GLY A 84 6.73 -23.82 4.73
CA GLY A 84 7.65 -24.90 4.35
C GLY A 84 8.45 -24.60 3.07
N LYS A 85 9.64 -25.20 2.95
CA LYS A 85 10.54 -24.97 1.79
C LYS A 85 10.04 -25.57 0.47
N ASP A 86 9.05 -26.46 0.52
CA ASP A 86 8.56 -27.25 -0.63
C ASP A 86 7.16 -26.80 -1.10
N LEU A 87 6.86 -25.51 -0.99
CA LEU A 87 5.58 -24.95 -1.41
C LEU A 87 5.65 -24.44 -2.85
N ASP A 88 4.61 -24.71 -3.64
CA ASP A 88 4.45 -24.03 -4.92
C ASP A 88 3.96 -22.60 -4.67
N GLY A 89 4.56 -21.66 -5.38
CA GLY A 89 4.43 -20.26 -5.07
C GLY A 89 4.68 -19.36 -6.27
N ALA A 90 3.92 -18.28 -6.34
CA ALA A 90 4.07 -17.21 -7.31
C ALA A 90 4.16 -15.87 -6.59
N SER A 91 5.08 -15.02 -7.03
CA SER A 91 5.24 -13.66 -6.52
C SER A 91 5.21 -12.66 -7.67
N PHE A 92 4.48 -11.57 -7.48
CA PHE A 92 4.31 -10.52 -8.49
C PHE A 92 4.48 -9.14 -7.86
N GLU A 93 5.06 -8.23 -8.63
CA GLU A 93 5.14 -6.82 -8.28
C GLU A 93 4.17 -6.02 -9.14
N ILE A 94 3.34 -5.20 -8.50
CA ILE A 94 2.37 -4.36 -9.19
C ILE A 94 3.04 -3.02 -9.48
N VAL A 95 3.18 -2.71 -10.77
CA VAL A 95 3.76 -1.45 -11.25
C VAL A 95 2.72 -0.56 -11.91
N LEU A 96 2.89 0.75 -11.76
CA LEU A 96 2.04 1.72 -12.45
C LEU A 96 2.39 1.72 -13.95
N ARG A 97 1.38 1.59 -14.81
CA ARG A 97 1.55 1.73 -16.27
C ARG A 97 1.98 3.14 -16.68
N ARG A 98 1.72 4.14 -15.83
CA ARG A 98 2.04 5.55 -16.06
C ARG A 98 2.99 6.04 -14.97
N SER A 99 3.62 7.17 -15.24
CA SER A 99 4.35 7.97 -14.26
C SER A 99 3.57 8.10 -12.95
N ASP A 100 4.28 8.01 -11.84
CA ASP A 100 3.77 8.19 -10.48
C ASP A 100 3.20 9.61 -10.26
N LEU A 101 3.56 10.57 -11.09
CA LEU A 101 2.92 11.89 -11.14
C LEU A 101 1.46 11.81 -11.56
N TYR A 102 1.07 10.79 -12.34
CA TYR A 102 -0.33 10.62 -12.76
C TYR A 102 -1.21 10.38 -11.52
N PRO A 103 -2.21 11.23 -11.25
CA PRO A 103 -3.13 11.04 -10.14
C PRO A 103 -3.89 9.71 -10.28
N ILE A 104 -4.00 9.01 -9.15
CA ILE A 104 -4.89 7.88 -8.94
C ILE A 104 -6.03 8.36 -8.05
N LYS A 105 -7.20 7.73 -8.17
CA LYS A 105 -8.34 8.05 -7.31
C LYS A 105 -7.97 7.81 -5.85
N ARG A 106 -8.27 8.77 -4.98
CA ARG A 106 -8.16 8.64 -3.52
C ARG A 106 -9.40 7.97 -2.96
N TYR A 107 -9.33 7.48 -1.72
CA TYR A 107 -10.46 6.78 -1.07
C TYR A 107 -11.74 7.66 -1.03
N GLN A 108 -11.62 8.99 -0.95
CA GLN A 108 -12.77 9.90 -0.96
C GLN A 108 -13.50 9.95 -2.32
N GLU A 109 -12.86 9.50 -3.40
CA GLU A 109 -13.40 9.52 -4.77
C GLU A 109 -14.09 8.21 -5.16
N PHE A 110 -14.07 7.19 -4.28
CA PHE A 110 -14.76 5.91 -4.52
C PHE A 110 -16.22 6.01 -4.10
N GLN A 111 -17.11 5.43 -4.92
CA GLN A 111 -18.51 5.23 -4.57
C GLN A 111 -18.61 3.90 -3.80
N GLY A 112 -18.45 3.95 -2.48
CA GLY A 112 -18.44 2.77 -1.61
C GLY A 112 -17.04 2.32 -1.18
N ASP A 113 -16.95 1.11 -0.63
CA ASP A 113 -15.69 0.56 -0.11
C ASP A 113 -14.76 0.08 -1.22
N SER A 114 -13.61 0.75 -1.36
CA SER A 114 -12.56 0.43 -2.32
C SER A 114 -11.91 -0.94 -2.14
N LEU A 115 -11.96 -1.53 -0.93
CA LEU A 115 -11.33 -2.81 -0.63
C LEU A 115 -12.29 -4.00 -0.74
N SER A 116 -13.60 -3.76 -0.76
CA SER A 116 -14.63 -4.81 -0.79
C SER A 116 -14.41 -5.87 -1.86
N GLY A 117 -14.12 -5.47 -3.10
CA GLY A 117 -13.85 -6.38 -4.22
C GLY A 117 -12.60 -7.23 -3.99
N LEU A 118 -11.55 -6.62 -3.42
CA LEU A 118 -10.31 -7.34 -3.10
C LEU A 118 -10.53 -8.35 -1.97
N LEU A 119 -11.14 -7.91 -0.87
CA LEU A 119 -11.41 -8.75 0.30
C LEU A 119 -12.35 -9.90 -0.04
N SER A 120 -13.30 -9.71 -0.96
CA SER A 120 -14.20 -10.75 -1.48
C SER A 120 -13.47 -11.84 -2.28
N VAL A 121 -12.36 -11.51 -2.94
CA VAL A 121 -11.51 -12.51 -3.61
C VAL A 121 -10.64 -13.22 -2.58
N LEU A 122 -10.03 -12.48 -1.65
CA LEU A 122 -9.19 -13.03 -0.60
C LEU A 122 -9.96 -13.95 0.37
N SER A 123 -11.24 -13.69 0.63
CA SER A 123 -12.07 -14.55 1.50
C SER A 123 -12.36 -15.93 0.90
N LYS A 124 -12.15 -16.11 -0.41
CA LYS A 124 -12.29 -17.40 -1.11
C LYS A 124 -11.01 -18.23 -1.10
N CYS A 125 -9.95 -17.74 -0.45
CA CYS A 125 -8.69 -18.46 -0.30
C CYS A 125 -8.93 -19.78 0.46
N SER A 126 -8.51 -20.90 -0.14
CA SER A 126 -8.66 -22.23 0.45
C SER A 126 -7.78 -22.37 1.70
N PRO A 127 -8.06 -23.32 2.61
CA PRO A 127 -7.21 -23.56 3.79
C PRO A 127 -5.75 -23.87 3.48
N ALA A 128 -5.47 -24.51 2.34
CA ALA A 128 -4.13 -24.82 1.87
C ALA A 128 -3.50 -23.70 1.01
N GLU A 129 -4.23 -22.60 0.76
CA GLU A 129 -3.73 -21.44 0.04
C GLU A 129 -3.40 -20.32 1.02
N THR A 130 -2.32 -19.60 0.76
CA THR A 130 -1.95 -18.38 1.47
C THR A 130 -1.66 -17.28 0.47
N VAL A 131 -2.36 -16.15 0.61
CA VAL A 131 -2.13 -14.96 -0.19
C VAL A 131 -1.68 -13.83 0.71
N LEU A 132 -0.52 -13.26 0.43
CA LEU A 132 0.00 -12.08 1.09
C LEU A 132 0.07 -10.92 0.10
N MET A 133 -0.61 -9.82 0.44
CA MET A 133 -0.45 -8.55 -0.26
C MET A 133 0.31 -7.59 0.63
N GLN A 134 1.40 -7.02 0.10
CA GLN A 134 2.32 -6.18 0.86
C GLN A 134 2.49 -4.82 0.17
N LEU A 135 2.11 -3.75 0.88
CA LEU A 135 2.40 -2.37 0.52
C LEU A 135 3.64 -1.91 1.29
N VAL A 136 4.78 -1.88 0.61
CA VAL A 136 6.03 -1.37 1.17
C VAL A 136 6.12 0.13 0.93
N LEU A 137 6.10 0.89 2.02
CA LEU A 137 6.27 2.33 2.03
C LEU A 137 7.68 2.69 2.50
N GLN A 138 8.30 3.63 1.81
CA GLN A 138 9.50 4.32 2.24
C GLN A 138 9.23 5.82 2.28
N THR A 139 9.34 6.41 3.44
CA THR A 139 9.14 7.86 3.61
C THR A 139 10.27 8.60 2.89
N ALA A 140 9.93 9.62 2.10
CA ALA A 140 10.94 10.41 1.40
C ALA A 140 11.32 11.63 2.23
N ARG A 141 12.62 11.89 2.34
CA ARG A 141 13.12 13.13 2.93
C ARG A 141 12.83 14.30 2.01
N ASP A 142 12.15 15.31 2.54
CA ASP A 142 12.01 16.58 1.85
C ASP A 142 13.38 17.27 1.73
N SER A 143 13.78 17.56 0.49
CA SER A 143 15.06 18.18 0.19
C SER A 143 14.97 18.99 -1.11
N ALA A 144 15.75 20.08 -1.18
CA ALA A 144 15.77 20.94 -2.36
C ALA A 144 16.14 20.19 -3.65
N SER A 145 17.04 19.21 -3.56
CA SER A 145 17.44 18.35 -4.69
C SER A 145 16.30 17.44 -5.15
N HIS A 146 15.45 16.96 -4.24
CA HIS A 146 14.26 16.17 -4.56
C HIS A 146 13.25 17.01 -5.35
N HIS A 147 12.94 18.22 -4.88
CA HIS A 147 12.03 19.13 -5.57
C HIS A 147 12.56 19.61 -6.93
N PHE A 148 13.88 19.81 -7.07
CA PHE A 148 14.49 20.13 -8.36
C PHE A 148 14.31 18.99 -9.37
N ARG A 149 14.58 17.74 -8.97
CA ARG A 149 14.38 16.56 -9.82
C ARG A 149 12.91 16.35 -10.19
N LEU A 150 12.00 16.53 -9.24
CA LEU A 150 10.56 16.48 -9.49
C LEU A 150 10.12 17.54 -10.50
N ASN A 151 10.64 18.76 -10.40
CA ASN A 151 10.32 19.84 -11.35
C ASN A 151 10.82 19.52 -12.77
N ILE A 152 11.99 18.89 -12.91
CA ILE A 152 12.47 18.41 -14.21
C ILE A 152 11.55 17.32 -14.74
N TRP A 153 11.19 16.32 -13.93
CA TRP A 153 10.28 15.25 -14.32
C TRP A 153 8.90 15.77 -14.72
N LYS A 154 8.34 16.75 -13.99
CA LYS A 154 7.11 17.44 -14.36
C LYS A 154 7.19 18.10 -15.74
N LYS A 155 8.32 18.74 -16.07
CA LYS A 155 8.54 19.36 -17.39
C LYS A 155 8.63 18.30 -18.50
N ILE A 156 9.32 17.19 -18.24
CA ILE A 156 9.45 16.06 -19.17
C ILE A 156 8.09 15.40 -19.42
N ASP A 157 7.34 15.07 -18.36
CA ASP A 157 6.00 14.49 -18.48
C ASP A 157 5.05 15.45 -19.21
N ARG A 158 5.14 16.76 -18.96
CA ARG A 158 4.38 17.78 -19.69
C ARG A 158 4.70 17.78 -21.19
N PHE A 159 5.97 17.66 -21.53
CA PHE A 159 6.42 17.56 -22.92
C PHE A 159 5.86 16.29 -23.58
N PHE A 160 5.99 15.13 -22.95
CA PHE A 160 5.42 13.87 -23.50
C PHE A 160 3.89 13.85 -23.55
N GLN A 161 3.20 14.53 -22.63
CA GLN A 161 1.75 14.71 -22.70
C GLN A 161 1.32 15.59 -23.88
N PHE A 162 2.12 16.60 -24.25
CA PHE A 162 1.86 17.42 -25.44
C PHE A 162 1.86 16.58 -26.73
N PHE A 163 2.73 15.57 -26.84
CA PHE A 163 2.74 14.63 -27.97
C PHE A 163 1.62 13.56 -27.90
N ARG A 164 0.83 13.48 -26.81
CA ARG A 164 -0.33 12.58 -26.72
C ARG A 164 -1.60 13.26 -27.25
N ALA A 165 -1.74 13.27 -28.58
CA ALA A 165 -2.90 13.78 -29.32
C ALA A 165 -4.28 13.24 -28.85
N LYS A 166 -4.32 12.11 -28.13
CA LYS A 166 -5.57 11.49 -27.61
C LYS A 166 -6.24 12.29 -26.48
N TYR A 167 -5.54 13.21 -25.81
CA TYR A 167 -6.12 14.02 -24.70
C TYR A 167 -6.67 15.38 -25.12
N TRP A 168 -6.36 15.86 -26.33
CA TRP A 168 -6.88 17.13 -26.85
C TRP A 168 -8.40 17.13 -27.05
N PHE A 169 -9.00 15.95 -27.23
CA PHE A 169 -10.44 15.79 -27.46
C PHE A 169 -11.32 15.86 -26.20
N LYS A 170 -10.73 15.96 -24.99
CA LYS A 170 -11.46 16.14 -23.73
C LYS A 170 -11.11 17.49 -23.09
N LYS A 171 -11.49 18.59 -23.74
CA LYS A 171 -11.34 19.96 -23.21
C LYS A 171 -12.07 20.06 -21.86
N GLY A 172 -11.35 20.46 -20.81
CA GLY A 172 -11.86 20.58 -19.42
C GLY A 172 -11.15 19.66 -18.41
N VAL A 173 -10.79 18.43 -18.81
CA VAL A 173 -10.09 17.48 -17.91
C VAL A 173 -8.64 17.92 -17.66
N ALA A 174 -8.00 18.54 -18.65
CA ALA A 174 -6.58 18.88 -18.60
C ALA A 174 -6.21 19.96 -17.57
N SER A 175 -7.11 20.89 -17.22
CA SER A 175 -6.87 21.90 -16.18
C SER A 175 -6.98 21.29 -14.79
N THR A 176 -8.09 20.60 -14.51
CA THR A 176 -8.30 19.86 -13.25
C THR A 176 -7.16 18.87 -13.00
N PHE A 177 -6.68 18.23 -14.05
CA PHE A 177 -5.59 17.27 -13.97
C PHE A 177 -4.26 17.91 -13.53
N ARG A 178 -3.97 19.15 -13.93
CA ARG A 178 -2.77 19.87 -13.47
C ARG A 178 -2.87 20.22 -11.99
N ASP A 179 -4.02 20.72 -11.57
CA ASP A 179 -4.24 21.12 -10.19
C ASP A 179 -4.08 19.94 -9.24
N VAL A 180 -4.58 18.75 -9.63
CA VAL A 180 -4.42 17.53 -8.84
C VAL A 180 -2.96 17.06 -8.79
N ILE A 181 -2.20 17.18 -9.88
CA ILE A 181 -0.75 16.87 -9.85
C ILE A 181 0.00 17.82 -8.92
N ASP A 182 -0.32 19.11 -8.98
CA ASP A 182 0.34 20.10 -8.14
C ASP A 182 -0.04 19.98 -6.66
N GLN A 183 -1.27 19.57 -6.35
CA GLN A 183 -1.65 19.17 -4.99
C GLN A 183 -0.87 17.94 -4.54
N LYS A 184 -0.87 16.87 -5.34
CA LYS A 184 -0.17 15.60 -5.02
C LYS A 184 1.32 15.79 -4.70
N VAL A 185 1.98 16.72 -5.38
CA VAL A 185 3.44 16.98 -5.19
C VAL A 185 3.73 17.90 -4.00
N LYS A 186 2.74 18.66 -3.51
CA LYS A 186 2.88 19.47 -2.29
C LYS A 186 2.74 18.63 -1.03
N ASP A 187 2.02 17.52 -1.12
CA ASP A 187 1.84 16.59 -0.01
C ASP A 187 3.14 15.84 0.34
N ARG A 188 3.14 15.18 1.49
CA ARG A 188 4.26 14.35 1.95
C ARG A 188 4.43 13.13 1.05
N LEU A 189 5.57 13.08 0.39
CA LEU A 189 5.85 12.05 -0.60
C LEU A 189 6.43 10.80 0.05
N CYS A 190 5.87 9.65 -0.32
CA CYS A 190 6.40 8.33 -0.02
C CYS A 190 6.74 7.62 -1.32
N ARG A 191 7.76 6.79 -1.31
CA ARG A 191 7.91 5.73 -2.33
C ARG A 191 7.07 4.56 -1.87
N ALA A 192 6.20 4.08 -2.75
CA ALA A 192 5.33 2.94 -2.48
C ALA A 192 5.61 1.83 -3.49
N ASN A 193 5.64 0.60 -3.02
CA ASN A 193 5.76 -0.61 -3.83
C ASN A 193 4.70 -1.60 -3.38
N LEU A 194 3.97 -2.20 -4.30
CA LEU A 194 2.93 -3.18 -3.98
C LEU A 194 3.35 -4.54 -4.53
N ARG A 195 3.37 -5.53 -3.64
CA ARG A 195 3.78 -6.90 -3.93
C ARG A 195 2.67 -7.84 -3.55
N VAL A 196 2.53 -8.92 -4.30
CA VAL A 196 1.59 -9.99 -4.02
C VAL A 196 2.32 -11.30 -4.10
N ILE A 197 2.12 -12.14 -3.09
CA ILE A 197 2.65 -13.49 -3.03
C ILE A 197 1.46 -14.41 -2.83
N ALA A 198 1.37 -15.46 -3.65
CA ALA A 198 0.39 -16.52 -3.52
C ALA A 198 1.13 -17.84 -3.40
N LEU A 199 0.80 -18.61 -2.36
CA LEU A 199 1.43 -19.86 -1.99
C LEU A 199 0.34 -20.92 -1.85
N SER A 200 0.65 -22.15 -2.26
CA SER A 200 -0.22 -23.31 -2.09
C SER A 200 0.57 -24.45 -1.47
N GLU A 201 -0.01 -25.05 -0.44
CA GLU A 201 0.45 -26.33 0.13
C GLU A 201 -0.16 -27.53 -0.60
N ASP A 202 -1.20 -27.29 -1.41
CA ASP A 202 -1.88 -28.32 -2.21
C ASP A 202 -1.17 -28.51 -3.56
N PRO A 203 -0.63 -29.71 -3.84
CA PRO A 203 0.08 -30.00 -5.10
C PRO A 203 -0.83 -29.94 -6.33
N ASP A 204 -2.16 -30.06 -6.17
CA ASP A 204 -3.12 -29.99 -7.28
C ASP A 204 -3.51 -28.55 -7.62
N ILE A 205 -3.18 -27.58 -6.75
CA ILE A 205 -3.47 -26.17 -6.92
C ILE A 205 -2.17 -25.39 -7.11
N SER A 206 -1.82 -25.11 -8.37
CA SER A 206 -0.64 -24.27 -8.67
C SER A 206 -1.01 -22.78 -8.70
N PRO A 207 -0.38 -21.93 -7.87
CA PRO A 207 -0.54 -20.47 -7.94
C PRO A 207 -0.04 -19.86 -9.25
N ARG A 208 0.72 -20.60 -10.07
CA ARG A 208 1.33 -20.13 -11.32
C ARG A 208 0.46 -20.35 -12.55
N SER A 209 -0.53 -21.24 -12.49
CA SER A 209 -1.34 -21.64 -13.65
C SER A 209 -2.66 -20.89 -13.80
N ARG A 210 -2.92 -19.87 -12.95
CA ARG A 210 -4.13 -19.03 -13.00
C ARG A 210 -3.86 -17.65 -13.61
#